data_AF-A0AAI8DJU1-F1
#
_entry.id   AF-A0AAI8DJU1-F1
#
_cell.length_a   1.000
_cell.length_b   1.000
_cell.length_c   1.000
_cell.angle_alpha   90.00
_cell.angle_beta   90.00
_cell.angle_gamma   90.00
#
_symmetry.space_group_name_H-M   'P 1'
#
loop_
_entity.id
_entity.type
_entity.pdbx_description
1 polymer ?
#
loop_
_entity_poly.entity_id
_entity_poly.type
_entity_poly.pdbx_seq_one_letter_code
_entity_poly.pdbx_strand_id
1 'polypeptide(L)'
;MKNIILVIIIFCLTIMSAILMITTDNDSKDSNDNKQEKTNQASNKKEKTQKKQKKELNIKTEEDLAEIIYSKQDEQTKMNAYNEAITKGLLPRSHNYQEAVYAYEESVWLKKNSGDVN
;
A
#
# COMPACT_ATOMS: atom_id res chain seq x y z
N MET A 1 0.46 -9.47 49.20
CA MET A 1 1.36 -8.96 48.13
C MET A 1 1.03 -9.59 46.75
N LYS A 2 -0.24 -9.59 46.32
CA LYS A 2 -0.64 -10.13 44.99
C LYS A 2 -1.03 -9.03 44.00
N ASN A 3 -1.43 -7.86 44.52
CA ASN A 3 -1.85 -6.72 43.70
C ASN A 3 -0.66 -5.86 43.22
N ILE A 4 0.50 -5.93 43.89
CA ILE A 4 1.72 -5.21 43.50
C ILE A 4 2.24 -5.70 42.15
N ILE A 5 2.16 -7.01 41.89
CA ILE A 5 2.59 -7.60 40.62
C ILE A 5 1.73 -7.06 39.47
N LEU A 6 0.42 -6.96 39.67
CA LEU A 6 -0.50 -6.38 38.68
C LEU A 6 -0.19 -4.91 38.39
N VAL A 7 0.13 -4.12 39.41
CA VAL A 7 0.49 -2.70 39.25
C VAL A 7 1.78 -2.55 38.44
N ILE A 8 2.78 -3.40 38.69
CA ILE A 8 4.05 -3.40 37.94
C ILE A 8 3.82 -3.78 36.47
N ILE A 9 2.98 -4.79 36.19
CA ILE A 9 2.69 -5.22 34.82
C ILE A 9 1.98 -4.12 34.03
N ILE A 10 0.98 -3.46 34.60
CA ILE A 10 0.26 -2.37 33.93
C ILE A 10 1.21 -1.20 33.62
N PHE A 11 2.11 -0.87 34.55
CA PHE A 11 3.12 0.17 34.34
C PHE A 11 4.16 -0.19 33.26
N CYS A 12 4.58 -1.45 33.18
CA CYS A 12 5.48 -1.89 32.12
C CYS A 12 4.82 -1.84 30.72
N LEU A 13 3.53 -2.17 30.61
CA LEU A 13 2.81 -2.16 29.33
C LEU A 13 2.64 -0.75 28.75
N THR A 14 2.41 0.26 29.60
CA THR A 14 2.27 1.66 29.15
C THR A 14 3.60 2.22 28.64
N ILE A 15 4.71 1.96 29.31
CA ILE A 15 6.04 2.40 28.89
C ILE A 15 6.46 1.74 27.56
N MET A 16 6.22 0.44 27.41
CA MET A 16 6.58 -0.29 26.19
C MET A 16 5.78 0.20 24.97
N SER A 17 4.51 0.56 25.14
CA SER A 17 3.68 1.09 24.05
C SER A 17 4.17 2.46 23.57
N ALA A 18 4.60 3.33 24.49
CA ALA A 18 5.19 4.63 24.15
C ALA A 18 6.54 4.49 23.43
N ILE A 19 7.40 3.57 23.90
CA ILE A 19 8.69 3.29 23.24
C ILE A 19 8.44 2.73 21.83
N LEU A 20 7.48 1.81 21.65
CA LEU A 20 7.18 1.19 20.36
C LEU A 20 6.67 2.22 19.34
N MET A 21 5.82 3.16 19.76
CA MET A 21 5.41 4.29 18.91
C MET A 21 6.61 5.16 18.50
N ILE A 22 7.48 5.51 19.45
CA ILE A 22 8.68 6.31 19.17
C ILE A 22 9.64 5.56 18.23
N THR A 23 9.89 4.26 18.43
CA THR A 23 10.83 3.50 17.60
C THR A 23 10.29 3.14 16.22
N THR A 24 8.97 3.10 16.04
CA THR A 24 8.35 2.84 14.73
C THR A 24 8.37 4.07 13.84
N ASP A 25 8.33 5.28 14.41
CA ASP A 25 8.42 6.55 13.66
C ASP A 25 9.86 7.08 13.46
N ASN A 26 10.87 6.47 14.08
CA ASN A 26 12.24 7.00 14.07
C ASN A 26 13.15 6.50 12.93
N ASP A 27 12.61 5.83 11.91
CA ASP A 27 13.36 5.51 10.68
C ASP A 27 13.25 6.64 9.62
N SER A 28 13.11 7.90 10.06
CA SER A 28 13.25 9.08 9.19
C SER A 28 13.82 10.31 9.92
N LYS A 29 15.04 10.19 10.42
CA LYS A 29 16.00 11.33 10.54
C LYS A 29 16.53 11.65 9.14
N ASP A 30 16.81 12.86 8.67
CA ASP A 30 16.94 14.19 9.25
C ASP A 30 17.16 15.13 8.04
N SER A 31 16.48 16.27 7.94
CA SER A 31 17.00 17.44 7.19
C SER A 31 16.23 18.70 7.54
N ASN A 32 16.75 19.42 8.54
CA ASN A 32 16.90 20.87 8.67
C ASN A 32 15.93 21.83 7.94
N ASP A 33 15.28 22.62 8.78
CA ASP A 33 15.13 24.08 8.75
C ASP A 33 14.56 24.82 7.53
N ASN A 34 13.58 25.65 7.89
CA ASN A 34 13.35 27.03 7.49
C ASN A 34 12.08 27.29 6.67
N LYS A 35 11.10 27.88 7.38
CA LYS A 35 10.30 29.06 7.02
C LYS A 35 10.03 29.30 5.53
N GLN A 36 8.73 29.44 5.23
CA GLN A 36 8.11 30.43 4.34
C GLN A 36 7.20 29.85 3.23
N GLU A 37 5.90 30.04 3.46
CA GLU A 37 4.82 30.40 2.55
C GLU A 37 4.99 30.21 1.01
N LYS A 38 3.99 29.51 0.45
CA LYS A 38 3.54 29.48 -0.97
C LYS A 38 4.56 29.06 -2.03
N THR A 39 4.35 27.87 -2.61
CA THR A 39 4.47 27.73 -4.08
C THR A 39 3.60 26.61 -4.64
N ASN A 40 2.91 27.00 -5.71
CA ASN A 40 2.29 26.24 -6.79
C ASN A 40 2.91 24.87 -7.14
N GLN A 41 2.01 23.95 -7.52
CA GLN A 41 2.03 23.14 -8.74
C GLN A 41 3.34 22.46 -9.20
N ALA A 42 3.17 21.16 -9.48
CA ALA A 42 3.85 20.36 -10.50
C ALA A 42 5.08 19.52 -10.11
N SER A 43 4.87 18.22 -10.36
CA SER A 43 5.82 17.23 -10.88
C SER A 43 6.73 16.47 -9.91
N ASN A 44 6.81 15.17 -10.21
CA ASN A 44 7.88 14.23 -9.88
C ASN A 44 7.90 13.62 -8.47
N LYS A 45 6.87 12.83 -8.15
CA LYS A 45 7.05 11.72 -7.19
C LYS A 45 7.86 10.61 -7.89
N LYS A 46 9.17 10.65 -7.70
CA LYS A 46 10.11 9.58 -8.05
C LYS A 46 9.63 8.25 -7.45
N GLU A 47 9.05 7.41 -8.30
CA GLU A 47 8.98 5.95 -8.09
C GLU A 47 10.41 5.42 -7.95
N LYS A 48 10.86 5.17 -6.72
CA LYS A 48 11.93 4.20 -6.48
C LYS A 48 11.29 2.81 -6.49
N THR A 49 10.96 2.34 -7.68
CA THR A 49 10.56 0.95 -7.90
C THR A 49 11.77 0.06 -7.63
N GLN A 50 11.78 -0.57 -6.46
CA GLN A 50 12.68 -1.67 -6.15
C GLN A 50 12.46 -2.74 -7.22
N LYS A 51 13.49 -2.97 -8.04
CA LYS A 51 13.57 -4.11 -8.97
C LYS A 51 13.67 -5.41 -8.17
N LYS A 52 12.58 -5.84 -7.54
CA LYS A 52 12.42 -7.22 -7.09
C LYS A 52 12.03 -8.02 -8.31
N GLN A 53 12.79 -9.07 -8.60
CA GLN A 53 12.67 -9.93 -9.78
C GLN A 53 11.20 -10.12 -10.17
N LYS A 54 10.78 -9.49 -11.28
CA LYS A 54 9.48 -9.73 -11.90
C LYS A 54 9.49 -11.20 -12.35
N LYS A 55 8.88 -12.07 -11.56
CA LYS A 55 8.27 -13.27 -12.16
C LYS A 55 7.28 -12.71 -13.17
N GLU A 56 7.53 -12.96 -14.45
CA GLU A 56 6.67 -12.48 -15.52
C GLU A 56 5.31 -13.17 -15.33
N LEU A 57 4.34 -12.43 -14.80
CA LEU A 57 2.99 -12.94 -14.60
C LEU A 57 2.28 -12.78 -15.94
N ASN A 58 2.07 -13.88 -16.65
CA ASN A 58 1.46 -13.86 -17.97
C ASN A 58 -0.06 -13.57 -17.88
N ILE A 59 -0.42 -12.34 -17.52
CA ILE A 59 -1.81 -11.88 -17.39
C ILE A 59 -2.25 -11.35 -18.75
N LYS A 60 -3.19 -12.04 -19.40
CA LYS A 60 -3.73 -11.64 -20.71
C LYS A 60 -5.15 -11.10 -20.60
N THR A 61 -5.90 -11.58 -19.61
CA THR A 61 -7.32 -11.25 -19.40
C THR A 61 -7.57 -10.73 -17.99
N GLU A 62 -8.78 -10.20 -17.76
CA GLU A 62 -9.24 -9.87 -16.41
C GLU A 62 -9.41 -11.13 -15.54
N GLU A 63 -9.80 -12.26 -16.13
CA GLU A 63 -9.93 -13.53 -15.39
C GLU A 63 -8.58 -14.03 -14.89
N ASP A 64 -7.53 -13.95 -15.71
CA ASP A 64 -6.16 -14.32 -15.31
C ASP A 64 -5.69 -13.46 -14.13
N LEU A 65 -6.05 -12.16 -14.14
CA LEU A 65 -5.74 -11.26 -13.04
C LEU A 65 -6.53 -11.66 -11.79
N ALA A 66 -7.83 -11.91 -11.92
CA ALA A 66 -8.70 -12.26 -10.81
C ALA A 66 -8.20 -13.53 -10.09
N GLU A 67 -7.75 -14.53 -10.82
CA GLU A 67 -7.17 -15.76 -10.26
C GLU A 67 -5.98 -15.44 -9.33
N ILE A 68 -5.10 -14.52 -9.74
CA ILE A 68 -3.95 -14.11 -8.94
C ILE A 68 -4.40 -13.28 -7.73
N ILE A 69 -5.29 -12.31 -7.92
CA ILE A 69 -5.77 -11.40 -6.87
C ILE A 69 -6.48 -12.15 -5.74
N TYR A 70 -7.32 -13.12 -6.07
CA TYR A 70 -8.05 -13.93 -5.08
C TYR A 70 -7.26 -15.17 -4.61
N SER A 71 -6.04 -15.38 -5.12
CA SER A 71 -5.18 -16.48 -4.66
C SER A 71 -4.61 -16.26 -3.25
N LYS A 72 -3.88 -17.27 -2.76
CA LYS A 72 -3.12 -17.21 -1.50
C LYS A 72 -1.72 -16.58 -1.64
N GLN A 73 -1.41 -15.98 -2.79
CA GLN A 73 -0.15 -15.29 -2.99
C GLN A 73 -0.02 -14.09 -2.03
N ASP A 74 1.20 -13.65 -1.78
CA ASP A 74 1.46 -12.49 -0.94
C ASP A 74 0.99 -11.20 -1.62
N GLU A 75 0.73 -10.18 -0.79
CA GLU A 75 0.20 -8.89 -1.23
C GLU A 75 1.06 -8.21 -2.28
N GLN A 76 2.39 -8.31 -2.18
CA GLN A 76 3.28 -7.72 -3.17
C GLN A 76 3.13 -8.39 -4.53
N THR A 77 2.99 -9.72 -4.58
CA THR A 77 2.77 -10.43 -5.84
C THR A 77 1.42 -10.06 -6.47
N LYS A 78 0.36 -9.94 -5.66
CA LYS A 78 -0.95 -9.48 -6.13
C LYS A 78 -0.92 -8.04 -6.66
N MET A 79 -0.25 -7.13 -5.96
CA MET A 79 -0.09 -5.75 -6.40
C MET A 79 0.77 -5.64 -7.67
N ASN A 80 1.78 -6.49 -7.82
CA ASN A 80 2.57 -6.56 -9.05
C ASN A 80 1.71 -7.02 -10.24
N ALA A 81 0.86 -8.03 -10.04
CA ALA A 81 -0.09 -8.52 -11.03
C ALA A 81 -1.05 -7.40 -11.45
N TYR A 82 -1.64 -6.73 -10.47
CA TYR A 82 -2.53 -5.59 -10.69
C TYR A 82 -1.86 -4.48 -11.51
N ASN A 83 -0.63 -4.08 -11.15
CA ASN A 83 0.12 -3.07 -11.89
C ASN A 83 0.41 -3.45 -13.33
N GLU A 84 0.71 -4.72 -13.56
CA GLU A 84 0.93 -5.23 -14.90
C GLU A 84 -0.34 -5.13 -15.73
N ALA A 85 -1.50 -5.45 -15.16
CA ALA A 85 -2.79 -5.30 -15.82
C ALA A 85 -3.14 -3.84 -16.16
N ILE A 86 -2.85 -2.90 -15.26
CA ILE A 86 -2.97 -1.45 -15.54
C ILE A 86 -2.05 -1.04 -16.70
N THR A 87 -0.79 -1.51 -16.68
CA THR A 87 0.19 -1.20 -17.74
C THR A 87 -0.24 -1.75 -19.09
N LYS A 88 -0.91 -2.91 -19.11
CA LYS A 88 -1.48 -3.54 -20.30
C LYS A 88 -2.81 -2.91 -20.75
N GLY A 89 -3.36 -1.96 -19.99
CA GLY A 89 -4.64 -1.32 -20.29
C GLY A 89 -5.85 -2.24 -20.10
N LEU A 90 -5.73 -3.34 -19.33
CA LEU A 90 -6.85 -4.26 -19.08
C LEU A 90 -7.91 -3.59 -18.19
N LEU A 91 -7.47 -2.80 -17.21
CA LEU A 91 -8.31 -2.12 -16.24
C LEU A 91 -7.83 -0.67 -16.03
N PRO A 92 -8.74 0.27 -15.69
CA PRO A 92 -8.36 1.60 -15.23
C PRO A 92 -7.71 1.52 -13.84
N ARG A 93 -6.89 2.50 -13.49
CA ARG A 93 -6.22 2.53 -12.18
C ARG A 93 -7.19 2.95 -11.07
N SER A 94 -7.18 2.22 -9.96
CA SER A 94 -7.97 2.47 -8.76
C SER A 94 -7.34 3.58 -7.89
N HIS A 95 -8.19 4.25 -7.11
CA HIS A 95 -7.76 5.19 -6.08
C HIS A 95 -7.40 4.50 -4.76
N ASN A 96 -7.98 3.32 -4.50
CA ASN A 96 -7.70 2.47 -3.35
C ASN A 96 -6.58 1.45 -3.66
N TYR A 97 -5.34 1.94 -3.59
CA TYR A 97 -4.16 1.17 -3.98
C TYR A 97 -3.42 0.51 -2.80
N GLN A 98 -4.05 0.40 -1.63
CA GLN A 98 -3.42 -0.17 -0.43
C GLN A 98 -3.44 -1.70 -0.43
N GLU A 99 -4.50 -2.30 -0.96
CA GLU A 99 -4.66 -3.75 -1.06
C GLU A 99 -5.13 -4.12 -2.47
N ALA A 100 -4.56 -5.19 -3.02
CA ALA A 100 -4.74 -5.61 -4.40
C ALA A 100 -6.17 -6.02 -4.71
N VAL A 101 -6.87 -6.62 -3.74
CA VAL A 101 -8.28 -6.98 -3.86
C VAL A 101 -9.12 -5.72 -4.03
N TYR A 102 -8.98 -4.74 -3.14
CA TYR A 102 -9.73 -3.49 -3.25
C TYR A 102 -9.36 -2.69 -4.49
N ALA A 103 -8.08 -2.66 -4.85
CA ALA A 103 -7.61 -2.00 -6.06
C ALA A 103 -8.25 -2.62 -7.31
N TYR A 104 -8.30 -3.95 -7.38
CA TYR A 104 -8.92 -4.69 -8.47
C TYR A 104 -10.44 -4.45 -8.53
N GLU A 105 -11.14 -4.57 -7.40
CA GLU A 105 -12.59 -4.44 -7.35
C GLU A 105 -13.06 -3.02 -7.70
N GLU A 106 -12.37 -2.00 -7.19
CA GLU A 106 -12.65 -0.61 -7.57
C GLU A 106 -12.32 -0.40 -9.06
N SER A 107 -11.21 -0.95 -9.57
CA SER A 107 -10.87 -0.86 -10.99
C SER A 107 -11.92 -1.49 -11.91
N VAL A 108 -12.47 -2.65 -11.55
CA VAL A 108 -13.56 -3.30 -12.29
C VAL A 108 -14.83 -2.45 -12.22
N TRP A 109 -15.13 -1.90 -11.04
CA TRP A 109 -16.26 -0.98 -10.87
C TRP A 109 -16.10 0.28 -11.72
N LEU A 110 -14.91 0.91 -11.70
CA LEU A 110 -14.57 2.05 -12.53
C LEU A 110 -14.75 1.68 -14.00
N LYS A 111 -14.19 0.57 -14.49
CA LYS A 111 -14.35 0.16 -15.89
C LYS A 111 -15.83 0.07 -16.31
N LYS A 112 -16.67 -0.54 -15.46
CA LYS A 112 -18.12 -0.68 -15.70
C LYS A 112 -18.87 0.66 -15.68
N ASN A 113 -18.45 1.61 -14.85
CA ASN A 113 -19.17 2.87 -14.63
C ASN A 113 -18.54 4.08 -15.35
N SER A 114 -17.32 3.95 -15.89
CA SER A 114 -16.59 5.02 -16.60
C SER A 114 -17.16 5.28 -18.00
N GLY A 115 -18.20 4.55 -18.41
CA GLY A 115 -18.84 4.78 -19.69
C GLY A 115 -18.08 4.23 -20.89
N ASP A 116 -17.24 3.21 -20.73
CA ASP A 116 -16.98 2.24 -21.82
C ASP A 116 -18.25 1.40 -22.03
N VAL A 117 -19.30 2.11 -22.43
CA VAL A 117 -20.40 1.59 -23.23
C VAL A 117 -19.75 1.30 -24.58
N ASN A 118 -19.43 0.03 -24.84
CA ASN A 118 -19.36 -0.41 -26.24
C ASN A 118 -20.76 -0.28 -26.85
#